data_AF-A0A8S1DZ13-F1
#
_entry.id   AF-A0A8S1DZ13-F1
#
_cell.length_a   1.000
_cell.length_b   1.000
_cell.length_c   1.000
_cell.angle_alpha   90.00
_cell.angle_beta   90.00
_cell.angle_gamma   90.00
#
_symmetry.space_group_name_H-M   'P 1'
#
loop_
_entity.id
_entity.type
_entity.pdbx_description
1 polymer ?
#
loop_
_entity_poly.entity_id
_entity_poly.type
_entity_poly.pdbx_seq_one_letter_code
_entity_poly.pdbx_strand_id
1 'polypeptide(L)'
;MFRRLISSSSSFRSSVSASEAPCKPQVHRLESCTSAFSDDNEDEEGEDSIENEGDDVTLEEEREYGKVARKVYLSYLKASGTILGCSYLISAVAWQICRVMTDYWLSEWTGSSDKSRVLDADQMQYYMLVYSGLSILSVLLSVGCNVLGQVAGAKARKVLHERAMQSVMRSPMKFFENTPVGRMINRFATDMAVVDKKIAISIQRLMQFLFLCLSAILVNVAVSPWFLFLAIPICGVYFWVQRFYRISARELQRLDSMTRSPIFSHFAETLGGLQTIRAFGQQARFTSMLNQKMDTHRNVFLIMNSGNRWLGIALDYLGAVIVFAAVLTALLSAHYVPSMVTPALVGLAVNYTLLVPIYLNWVVKFLADMEMYMTAVERLDQYAKLPSEEYKEILEESFPKNWPHEGHINFDGVSLRYDLSREPVVSKLQLDIPAGQKIGICGRTGSGKSSLAMSLFGMVEVFEGRLLIDGLDITKQVPLTTLRSRLSAIPQDAIMFSGTLRENLDPRGKFSDDELWSALELAQMKSVACSIIGGLGI
;
A
#
# COMPACT_ATOMS: atom_id res chain seq x y z
N MET A 1 21.88 33.64 -4.96
CA MET A 1 20.87 32.88 -4.17
C MET A 1 21.52 31.88 -3.21
N PHE A 2 22.57 31.12 -3.60
CA PHE A 2 23.25 30.16 -2.70
C PHE A 2 24.13 30.76 -1.58
N ARG A 3 24.60 32.01 -1.71
CA ARG A 3 25.43 32.68 -0.67
C ARG A 3 24.65 33.24 0.52
N ARG A 4 23.33 33.47 0.41
CA ARG A 4 22.50 34.00 1.51
C ARG A 4 22.03 32.93 2.51
N LEU A 5 22.17 31.64 2.17
CA LEU A 5 21.86 30.53 3.07
C LEU A 5 23.03 30.12 3.98
N ILE A 6 24.26 30.58 3.69
CA ILE A 6 25.45 30.21 4.45
C ILE A 6 25.80 31.27 5.51
N SER A 7 25.44 32.55 5.28
CA SER A 7 25.78 33.66 6.18
C SER A 7 24.94 33.76 7.45
N SER A 8 23.84 33.02 7.59
CA SER A 8 23.06 32.97 8.84
C SER A 8 23.68 32.04 9.89
N SER A 9 24.66 31.21 9.53
CA SER A 9 25.30 30.26 10.45
C SER A 9 26.51 30.81 11.22
N SER A 10 27.05 31.97 10.82
CA SER A 10 28.23 32.57 11.47
C SER A 10 27.91 33.49 12.64
N SER A 11 26.64 33.88 12.83
CA SER A 11 26.20 34.75 13.93
C SER A 11 25.95 34.01 15.25
N PHE A 12 26.03 32.69 15.27
CA PHE A 12 25.67 31.87 16.44
C PHE A 12 26.87 31.25 17.16
N ARG A 13 28.11 31.63 16.79
CA ARG A 13 29.35 30.97 17.26
C ARG A 13 30.17 31.75 18.29
N SER A 14 29.68 32.88 18.81
CA SER A 14 30.45 33.72 19.76
C SER A 14 29.89 33.77 21.19
N SER A 15 28.91 32.96 21.54
CA SER A 15 28.46 32.83 22.94
C SER A 15 28.29 31.36 23.28
N VAL A 16 29.19 30.86 24.12
CA VAL A 16 29.10 29.69 25.03
C VAL A 16 30.48 29.01 25.04
N SER A 17 31.35 29.51 25.91
CA SER A 17 32.45 28.74 26.49
C SER A 17 32.04 28.39 27.91
N ALA A 18 31.90 27.09 28.21
CA ALA A 18 32.28 26.40 29.46
C ALA A 18 31.37 25.19 29.78
N SER A 19 32.05 24.08 30.11
CA SER A 19 31.65 22.97 31.01
C SER A 19 30.69 21.86 30.54
N GLU A 20 31.32 20.71 30.22
CA GLU A 20 31.05 19.30 30.58
C GLU A 20 29.69 18.56 30.36
N ALA A 21 29.86 17.32 29.87
CA ALA A 21 28.98 16.12 29.75
C ALA A 21 28.12 15.91 28.47
N PRO A 22 28.07 14.67 27.90
CA PRO A 22 27.53 14.45 26.55
C PRO A 22 26.03 14.15 26.57
N CYS A 23 25.20 15.12 26.17
CA CYS A 23 23.78 14.91 25.90
C CYS A 23 23.57 14.58 24.41
N LYS A 24 22.80 13.54 24.11
CA LYS A 24 22.42 13.14 22.74
C LYS A 24 21.70 14.30 22.04
N PRO A 25 21.90 14.55 20.74
CA PRO A 25 21.22 15.64 20.05
C PRO A 25 19.71 15.32 19.93
N GLN A 26 18.87 16.04 20.67
CA GLN A 26 17.45 16.15 20.38
C GLN A 26 17.28 16.87 19.04
N VAL A 27 16.74 16.15 18.07
CA VAL A 27 16.34 16.72 16.78
C VAL A 27 15.09 17.54 17.02
N HIS A 28 15.20 18.87 16.96
CA HIS A 28 14.03 19.75 16.97
C HIS A 28 13.14 19.43 15.76
N ARG A 29 11.90 19.04 16.07
CA ARG A 29 10.81 18.79 15.13
C ARG A 29 10.47 20.13 14.46
N LEU A 30 10.49 20.20 13.13
CA LEU A 30 9.81 21.28 12.41
C LEU A 30 8.32 21.06 12.60
N GLU A 31 7.67 21.94 13.33
CA GLU A 31 6.21 21.98 13.46
C GLU A 31 5.60 22.14 12.06
N SER A 32 4.71 21.20 11.71
CA SER A 32 3.95 21.29 10.48
C SER A 32 2.87 22.35 10.65
N CYS A 33 2.85 23.34 9.75
CA CYS A 33 1.72 24.22 9.57
C CYS A 33 0.50 23.42 9.09
N THR A 34 -0.30 22.93 10.03
CA THR A 34 -1.69 22.51 9.82
C THR A 34 -2.49 22.90 11.07
N SER A 35 -3.45 23.79 10.84
CA SER A 35 -4.60 24.16 11.69
C SER A 35 -4.33 24.69 13.11
N ALA A 36 -4.02 25.99 13.19
CA ALA A 36 -4.54 26.86 14.24
C ALA A 36 -4.54 28.30 13.68
N PHE A 37 -5.68 28.71 13.13
CA PHE A 37 -5.99 30.12 12.92
C PHE A 37 -7.44 30.28 13.37
N SER A 38 -7.58 30.43 14.68
CA SER A 38 -8.77 31.02 15.31
C SER A 38 -8.34 32.42 15.77
N ASP A 39 -9.22 33.38 15.49
CA ASP A 39 -9.08 34.82 15.70
C ASP A 39 -8.55 35.19 17.09
N ASP A 40 -7.59 36.12 17.14
CA ASP A 40 -7.32 36.94 18.32
C ASP A 40 -7.67 38.40 17.98
N ASN A 41 -8.81 38.85 18.50
CA ASN A 41 -9.04 40.25 18.83
C ASN A 41 -8.48 40.48 20.23
N GLU A 42 -7.83 41.62 20.40
CA GLU A 42 -7.29 42.12 21.67
C GLU A 42 -8.41 42.40 22.70
N ASP A 43 -8.16 42.01 23.95
CA ASP A 43 -8.38 42.76 25.21
C ASP A 43 -9.07 42.03 26.38
N GLU A 44 -8.33 42.06 27.50
CA GLU A 44 -8.70 42.09 28.93
C GLU A 44 -9.02 40.81 29.76
N GLU A 45 -8.56 40.91 31.01
CA GLU A 45 -8.32 39.93 32.06
C GLU A 45 -9.59 39.36 32.73
N GLY A 46 -9.52 38.13 33.27
CA GLY A 46 -10.42 37.67 34.33
C GLY A 46 -10.77 36.18 34.36
N GLU A 47 -10.15 35.47 35.30
CA GLU A 47 -10.51 34.22 36.03
C GLU A 47 -11.59 33.22 35.54
N ASP A 48 -11.25 31.95 35.77
CA ASP A 48 -12.07 30.74 35.92
C ASP A 48 -12.77 30.12 34.69
N SER A 49 -12.14 29.10 34.11
CA SER A 49 -12.86 28.08 33.32
C SER A 49 -12.24 26.68 33.42
N ILE A 50 -12.95 25.84 34.17
CA ILE A 50 -13.13 24.38 34.10
C ILE A 50 -12.36 23.67 32.97
N GLU A 51 -11.46 22.76 33.38
CA GLU A 51 -10.82 21.74 32.55
C GLU A 51 -11.88 20.87 31.84
N ASN A 52 -12.00 21.05 30.52
CA ASN A 52 -12.56 20.03 29.64
C ASN A 52 -11.39 19.42 28.87
N GLU A 53 -10.77 18.38 29.45
CA GLU A 53 -9.94 17.43 28.71
C GLU A 53 -10.83 16.60 27.77
N GLY A 54 -11.21 17.21 26.65
CA GLY A 54 -11.71 16.51 25.48
C GLY A 54 -10.53 15.98 24.68
N ASP A 55 -10.00 14.84 25.11
CA ASP A 55 -8.99 14.06 24.40
C ASP A 55 -9.53 13.66 23.01
N ASP A 56 -9.25 14.49 22.00
CA ASP A 56 -9.49 14.20 20.58
C ASP A 56 -8.49 13.13 20.14
N VAL A 57 -8.74 11.89 20.56
CA VAL A 57 -8.02 10.69 20.10
C VAL A 57 -8.52 10.32 18.71
N THR A 58 -8.46 11.24 17.77
CA THR A 58 -8.32 10.87 16.37
C THR A 58 -6.89 10.38 16.23
N LEU A 59 -6.71 9.05 16.09
CA LEU A 59 -5.41 8.41 15.83
C LEU A 59 -4.61 9.23 14.81
N GLU A 60 -3.73 10.09 15.32
CA GLU A 60 -2.75 10.83 14.55
C GLU A 60 -2.02 9.81 13.71
N GLU A 61 -1.82 10.12 12.43
CA GLU A 61 -1.20 9.20 11.50
C GLU A 61 0.06 8.59 12.13
N GLU A 62 0.03 7.28 12.46
CA GLU A 62 1.23 6.49 12.73
C GLU A 62 2.06 6.46 11.45
N ARG A 63 2.75 7.57 11.21
CA ARG A 63 3.68 7.77 10.12
C ARG A 63 4.93 7.02 10.50
N GLU A 64 5.09 5.79 10.03
CA GLU A 64 6.39 5.13 10.05
C GLU A 64 7.34 5.92 9.13
N TYR A 65 8.15 6.80 9.73
CA TYR A 65 9.25 7.47 9.06
C TYR A 65 10.36 6.46 8.84
N GLY A 66 10.59 5.99 7.61
CA GLY A 66 11.66 5.02 7.39
C GLY A 66 11.82 4.47 5.98
N LYS A 67 12.85 3.63 5.83
CA LYS A 67 12.95 2.69 4.70
C LYS A 67 11.99 1.54 4.96
N VAL A 68 11.24 1.14 3.93
CA VAL A 68 10.35 -0.03 4.01
C VAL A 68 11.13 -1.24 4.51
N ALA A 69 10.61 -1.90 5.53
CA ALA A 69 11.30 -3.03 6.14
C ALA A 69 11.46 -4.16 5.11
N ARG A 70 12.63 -4.84 5.11
CA ARG A 70 12.86 -6.01 4.22
C ARG A 70 11.77 -7.07 4.35
N LYS A 71 11.16 -7.20 5.53
CA LYS A 71 10.04 -8.10 5.82
C LYS A 71 8.84 -7.89 4.89
N VAL A 72 8.57 -6.65 4.46
CA VAL A 72 7.44 -6.32 3.55
C VAL A 72 7.69 -6.89 2.16
N TYR A 73 8.91 -6.74 1.63
CA TYR A 73 9.31 -7.36 0.36
C TYR A 73 9.19 -8.89 0.40
N LEU A 74 9.60 -9.51 1.51
CA LEU A 74 9.42 -10.94 1.70
C LEU A 74 7.94 -11.34 1.83
N SER A 75 7.10 -10.52 2.47
CA SER A 75 5.65 -10.74 2.57
C SER A 75 5.01 -10.76 1.18
N TYR A 76 5.37 -9.79 0.33
CA TYR A 76 4.90 -9.74 -1.06
C TYR A 76 5.34 -10.97 -1.87
N LEU A 77 6.62 -11.37 -1.76
CA LEU A 77 7.12 -12.56 -2.45
C LEU A 77 6.40 -13.84 -1.97
N LYS A 78 6.13 -13.96 -0.67
CA LYS A 78 5.32 -15.07 -0.12
C LYS A 78 3.88 -15.03 -0.65
N ALA A 79 3.28 -13.85 -0.78
CA ALA A 79 1.94 -13.68 -1.34
C ALA A 79 1.86 -14.06 -2.83
N SER A 80 2.91 -13.78 -3.62
CA SER A 80 2.99 -14.23 -5.02
C SER A 80 3.14 -15.75 -5.19
N GLY A 81 3.47 -16.45 -4.10
CA GLY A 81 3.86 -17.86 -4.12
C GLY A 81 5.33 -18.03 -4.47
N THR A 82 6.10 -18.59 -3.54
CA THR A 82 7.56 -18.74 -3.67
C THR A 82 7.96 -19.53 -4.92
N ILE A 83 7.22 -20.59 -5.26
CA ILE A 83 7.47 -21.42 -6.45
C ILE A 83 7.29 -20.60 -7.75
N LEU A 84 6.22 -19.80 -7.85
CA LEU A 84 5.96 -18.96 -9.02
C LEU A 84 6.96 -17.81 -9.15
N GLY A 85 7.37 -17.23 -8.03
CA GLY A 85 8.42 -16.21 -8.01
C GLY A 85 9.77 -16.78 -8.46
N CYS A 86 10.15 -17.97 -7.97
CA CYS A 86 11.38 -18.65 -8.39
C CYS A 86 11.33 -19.07 -9.87
N SER A 87 10.20 -19.61 -10.36
CA SER A 87 10.06 -19.99 -11.77
C SER A 87 10.12 -18.77 -12.70
N TYR A 88 9.56 -17.64 -12.29
CA TYR A 88 9.74 -16.36 -12.98
C TYR A 88 11.21 -15.95 -13.05
N LEU A 89 11.95 -16.01 -11.94
CA LEU A 89 13.38 -15.64 -11.92
C LEU A 89 14.22 -16.55 -12.82
N ILE A 90 13.99 -17.86 -12.78
CA ILE A 90 14.68 -18.84 -13.63
C ILE A 90 14.36 -18.59 -15.11
N SER A 91 13.09 -18.41 -15.46
CA SER A 91 12.68 -18.14 -16.85
C SER A 91 13.20 -16.79 -17.36
N ALA A 92 13.29 -15.76 -16.50
CA ALA A 92 13.88 -14.47 -16.85
C ALA A 92 15.37 -14.57 -17.17
N VAL A 93 16.12 -15.33 -16.37
CA VAL A 93 17.54 -15.61 -16.63
C VAL A 93 17.71 -16.43 -17.90
N ALA A 94 16.92 -17.48 -18.10
CA ALA A 94 16.96 -18.30 -19.31
C ALA A 94 16.65 -17.50 -20.57
N TRP A 95 15.63 -16.64 -20.52
CA TRP A 95 15.29 -15.70 -21.60
C TRP A 95 16.47 -14.77 -21.91
N GLN A 96 17.09 -14.17 -20.88
CA GLN A 96 18.21 -13.26 -21.09
C GLN A 96 19.43 -13.97 -21.69
N ILE A 97 19.74 -15.19 -21.23
CA ILE A 97 20.83 -16.00 -21.80
C ILE A 97 20.55 -16.30 -23.26
N CYS A 98 19.34 -16.76 -23.60
CA CYS A 98 18.96 -17.08 -24.98
C CYS A 98 19.06 -15.84 -25.90
N ARG A 99 18.66 -14.67 -25.40
CA ARG A 99 18.81 -13.39 -26.12
C ARG A 99 20.28 -13.06 -26.40
N VAL A 100 21.14 -13.11 -25.37
CA VAL A 100 22.59 -12.84 -25.54
C VAL A 100 23.23 -13.85 -26.49
N MET A 101 22.84 -15.13 -26.42
CA MET A 101 23.31 -16.16 -27.34
C MET A 101 22.88 -15.90 -28.79
N THR A 102 21.68 -15.37 -29.01
CA THR A 102 21.21 -14.99 -30.36
C THR A 102 22.08 -13.88 -30.94
N ASP A 103 22.40 -12.85 -30.15
CA ASP A 103 23.26 -11.76 -30.58
C ASP A 103 24.73 -12.18 -30.76
N TYR A 104 25.23 -13.08 -29.90
CA TYR A 104 26.56 -13.68 -30.04
C TYR A 104 26.67 -14.52 -31.32
N TRP A 105 25.64 -15.32 -31.63
CA TRP A 105 25.59 -16.12 -32.85
C TRP A 105 25.64 -15.25 -34.11
N LEU A 106 24.93 -14.12 -34.10
CA LEU A 106 24.98 -13.14 -35.18
C LEU A 106 26.40 -12.54 -35.37
N SER A 107 27.10 -12.29 -34.26
CA SER A 107 28.50 -11.86 -34.29
C SER A 107 29.41 -12.92 -34.92
N GLU A 108 29.25 -14.20 -34.58
CA GLU A 108 30.04 -15.30 -35.14
C GLU A 108 29.77 -15.50 -36.64
N TRP A 109 28.49 -15.44 -37.04
CA TRP A 109 28.08 -15.50 -38.44
C TRP A 109 28.74 -14.38 -39.27
N THR A 110 28.74 -13.16 -38.73
CA THR A 110 29.39 -11.99 -39.36
C THR A 110 30.90 -12.18 -39.47
N GLY A 111 31.56 -12.68 -38.42
CA GLY A 111 33.01 -12.94 -38.41
C GLY A 111 33.46 -14.05 -39.38
N SER A 112 32.62 -15.07 -39.59
CA SER A 112 32.88 -16.14 -40.55
C SER A 112 32.70 -15.68 -42.00
N SER A 113 31.66 -14.87 -42.27
CA SER A 113 31.38 -14.31 -43.59
C SER A 113 32.54 -13.43 -44.11
N ASP A 114 33.25 -12.76 -43.21
CA ASP A 114 34.35 -11.84 -43.57
C ASP A 114 35.66 -12.61 -43.92
N LYS A 115 35.87 -13.80 -43.33
CA LYS A 115 37.06 -14.64 -43.60
C LYS A 115 36.94 -15.44 -44.89
N SER A 116 35.75 -15.89 -45.24
CA SER A 116 35.45 -16.63 -46.47
C SER A 116 34.56 -15.77 -47.37
N ARG A 117 35.16 -14.99 -48.27
CA ARG A 117 34.49 -14.05 -49.21
C ARG A 117 33.32 -14.64 -50.03
N VAL A 118 33.16 -15.96 -50.04
CA VAL A 118 31.99 -16.69 -50.54
C VAL A 118 31.68 -17.79 -49.50
N LEU A 119 30.59 -17.65 -48.74
CA LEU A 119 30.05 -18.76 -47.96
C LEU A 119 29.30 -19.69 -48.92
N ASP A 120 29.51 -21.01 -48.81
CA ASP A 120 28.68 -21.97 -49.52
C ASP A 120 27.21 -21.81 -49.09
N ALA A 121 26.28 -22.06 -50.02
CA ALA A 121 24.84 -21.95 -49.77
C ALA A 121 24.40 -22.76 -48.54
N ASP A 122 25.02 -23.93 -48.34
CA ASP A 122 24.76 -24.82 -47.20
C ASP A 122 25.21 -24.22 -45.86
N GLN A 123 26.34 -23.50 -45.83
CA GLN A 123 26.84 -22.83 -44.62
C GLN A 123 25.96 -21.62 -44.27
N MET A 124 25.53 -20.85 -45.27
CA MET A 124 24.63 -19.73 -45.05
C MET A 124 23.25 -20.20 -44.55
N GLN A 125 22.74 -21.31 -45.10
CA GLN A 125 21.50 -21.93 -44.63
C GLN A 125 21.62 -22.43 -43.18
N TYR A 126 22.77 -23.01 -42.79
CA TYR A 126 23.03 -23.43 -41.41
C TYR A 126 22.98 -22.27 -40.42
N TYR A 127 23.73 -21.18 -40.67
CA TYR A 127 23.74 -20.01 -39.77
C TYR A 127 22.36 -19.37 -39.64
N MET A 128 21.62 -19.26 -40.74
CA MET A 128 20.25 -18.71 -40.76
C MET A 128 19.26 -19.59 -39.99
N LEU A 129 19.33 -20.92 -40.14
CA LEU A 129 18.45 -21.86 -39.45
C LEU A 129 18.69 -21.85 -37.93
N VAL A 130 19.95 -21.83 -37.50
CA VAL A 130 20.27 -21.72 -36.07
C VAL A 130 19.83 -20.36 -35.49
N TYR A 131 20.08 -19.25 -36.19
CA TYR A 131 19.68 -17.91 -35.75
C TYR A 131 18.15 -17.79 -35.62
N SER A 132 17.40 -18.27 -36.61
CA SER A 132 15.93 -18.28 -36.57
C SER A 132 15.39 -19.17 -35.45
N GLY A 133 15.98 -20.36 -35.24
CA GLY A 133 15.62 -21.25 -34.13
C GLY A 133 15.85 -20.61 -32.76
N LEU A 134 17.01 -19.99 -32.54
CA LEU A 134 17.31 -19.25 -31.31
C LEU A 134 16.39 -18.04 -31.11
N SER A 135 16.09 -17.30 -32.18
CA SER A 135 15.16 -16.17 -32.14
C SER A 135 13.75 -16.61 -31.74
N ILE A 136 13.22 -17.68 -32.33
CA ILE A 136 11.90 -18.24 -31.97
C ILE A 136 11.89 -18.69 -30.51
N LEU A 137 12.94 -19.41 -30.07
CA LEU A 137 13.07 -19.84 -28.68
C LEU A 137 13.10 -18.64 -27.71
N SER A 138 13.82 -17.57 -28.06
CA SER A 138 13.89 -16.35 -27.24
C SER A 138 12.52 -15.67 -27.12
N VAL A 139 11.71 -15.66 -28.19
CA VAL A 139 10.35 -15.09 -28.18
C VAL A 139 9.43 -15.95 -27.31
N LEU A 140 9.49 -17.29 -27.45
CA LEU A 140 8.71 -18.22 -26.62
C LEU A 140 9.04 -18.09 -25.13
N LEU A 141 10.33 -18.01 -24.79
CA LEU A 141 10.79 -17.78 -23.41
C LEU A 141 10.35 -16.40 -22.90
N SER A 142 10.36 -15.37 -23.76
CA SER A 142 9.88 -14.03 -23.40
C SER A 142 8.41 -14.05 -23.02
N VAL A 143 7.56 -14.68 -23.85
CA VAL A 143 6.12 -14.82 -23.59
C VAL A 143 5.90 -15.60 -22.30
N GLY A 144 6.59 -16.74 -22.12
CA GLY A 144 6.49 -17.55 -20.91
C GLY A 144 6.88 -16.78 -19.64
N CYS A 145 7.99 -16.05 -19.67
CA CYS A 145 8.47 -15.23 -18.55
C CYS A 145 7.47 -14.11 -18.20
N ASN A 146 6.95 -13.39 -19.21
CA ASN A 146 5.95 -12.34 -18.98
C ASN A 146 4.66 -12.90 -18.38
N VAL A 147 4.16 -14.03 -18.90
CA VAL A 147 2.95 -14.70 -18.37
C VAL A 147 3.17 -15.15 -16.92
N LEU A 148 4.29 -15.81 -16.61
CA LEU A 148 4.63 -16.23 -15.25
C LEU A 148 4.69 -15.03 -14.29
N GLY A 149 5.32 -13.93 -14.71
CA GLY A 149 5.38 -12.70 -13.92
C GLY A 149 4.01 -12.09 -13.66
N GLN A 150 3.11 -12.09 -14.65
CA GLN A 150 1.75 -11.57 -14.51
C GLN A 150 0.88 -12.47 -13.63
N VAL A 151 1.01 -13.81 -13.74
CA VAL A 151 0.31 -14.77 -12.88
C VAL A 151 0.78 -14.64 -11.42
N ALA A 152 2.09 -14.49 -11.20
CA ALA A 152 2.64 -14.26 -9.86
C ALA A 152 2.10 -12.95 -9.23
N GLY A 153 2.06 -11.87 -10.02
CA GLY A 153 1.46 -10.60 -9.59
C GLY A 153 -0.05 -10.72 -9.32
N ALA A 154 -0.78 -11.44 -10.17
CA ALA A 154 -2.21 -11.68 -10.01
C ALA A 154 -2.56 -12.49 -8.76
N LYS A 155 -1.72 -13.47 -8.40
CA LYS A 155 -1.84 -14.21 -7.16
C LYS A 155 -1.54 -13.34 -5.94
N ALA A 156 -0.48 -12.53 -6.00
CA ALA A 156 -0.11 -11.63 -4.91
C ALA A 156 -1.24 -10.65 -4.56
N ARG A 157 -1.84 -9.99 -5.56
CA ARG A 157 -2.97 -9.08 -5.34
C ARG A 157 -4.17 -9.77 -4.70
N LYS A 158 -4.56 -10.96 -5.19
CA LYS A 158 -5.69 -11.72 -4.65
C LYS A 158 -5.46 -12.05 -3.18
N VAL A 159 -4.29 -12.61 -2.86
CA VAL A 159 -3.93 -13.02 -1.50
C VAL A 159 -3.87 -11.83 -0.54
N LEU A 160 -3.30 -10.70 -0.96
CA LEU A 160 -3.24 -9.50 -0.13
C LEU A 160 -4.63 -8.92 0.14
N HIS A 161 -5.46 -8.82 -0.90
CA HIS A 161 -6.83 -8.33 -0.77
C HIS A 161 -7.67 -9.22 0.14
N GLU A 162 -7.63 -10.53 -0.08
CA GLU A 162 -8.43 -11.50 0.67
C GLU A 162 -8.03 -11.53 2.15
N ARG A 163 -6.73 -11.49 2.47
CA ARG A 163 -6.26 -11.41 3.86
C ARG A 163 -6.67 -10.12 4.55
N ALA A 164 -6.51 -8.98 3.88
CA ALA A 164 -6.92 -7.69 4.43
C ALA A 164 -8.44 -7.64 4.64
N MET A 165 -9.23 -8.10 3.67
CA MET A 165 -10.69 -8.14 3.76
C MET A 165 -11.16 -9.06 4.89
N GLN A 166 -10.62 -10.28 4.98
CA GLN A 166 -10.97 -11.22 6.04
C GLN A 166 -10.62 -10.69 7.43
N SER A 167 -9.45 -10.07 7.58
CA SER A 167 -9.01 -9.49 8.86
C SER A 167 -9.88 -8.31 9.28
N VAL A 168 -10.25 -7.41 8.35
CA VAL A 168 -11.15 -6.29 8.62
C VAL A 168 -12.56 -6.78 8.99
N MET A 169 -13.12 -7.72 8.24
CA MET A 169 -14.46 -8.27 8.52
C MET A 169 -14.55 -9.01 9.86
N ARG A 170 -13.42 -9.48 10.40
CA ARG A 170 -13.33 -10.13 11.71
C ARG A 170 -12.81 -9.20 12.81
N SER A 171 -12.56 -7.93 12.52
CA SER A 171 -12.06 -6.97 13.52
C SER A 171 -13.18 -6.56 14.48
N PRO A 172 -12.88 -6.25 15.76
CA PRO A 172 -13.87 -5.83 16.74
C PRO A 172 -14.47 -4.46 16.41
N MET A 173 -15.67 -4.17 16.93
CA MET A 173 -16.35 -2.88 16.71
C MET A 173 -15.49 -1.68 17.12
N LYS A 174 -14.67 -1.83 18.17
CA LYS A 174 -13.68 -0.82 18.61
C LYS A 174 -12.76 -0.34 17.48
N PHE A 175 -12.38 -1.22 16.55
CA PHE A 175 -11.57 -0.82 15.40
C PHE A 175 -12.34 0.14 14.48
N PHE A 176 -13.62 -0.12 14.24
CA PHE A 176 -14.47 0.69 13.36
C PHE A 176 -14.87 2.02 13.99
N GLU A 177 -15.04 2.08 15.31
CA GLU A 177 -15.29 3.33 16.05
C GLU A 177 -14.05 4.23 16.05
N ASN A 178 -12.86 3.65 16.22
CA ASN A 178 -11.61 4.40 16.29
C ASN A 178 -11.02 4.73 14.90
N THR A 179 -11.43 4.04 13.85
CA THR A 179 -10.86 4.18 12.50
C THR A 179 -11.82 4.88 11.56
N PRO A 180 -11.49 6.08 11.04
CA PRO A 180 -12.34 6.76 10.07
C PRO A 180 -12.62 5.91 8.83
N VAL A 181 -13.88 5.86 8.40
CA VAL A 181 -14.32 5.07 7.24
C VAL A 181 -13.52 5.42 5.97
N GLY A 182 -13.24 6.72 5.76
CA GLY A 182 -12.43 7.17 4.64
C GLY A 182 -11.02 6.57 4.59
N ARG A 183 -10.42 6.28 5.76
CA ARG A 183 -9.10 5.62 5.85
C ARG A 183 -9.17 4.20 5.31
N MET A 184 -10.19 3.43 5.70
CA MET A 184 -10.41 2.06 5.22
C MET A 184 -10.67 2.03 3.71
N ILE A 185 -11.54 2.92 3.22
CA ILE A 185 -11.82 3.04 1.78
C ILE A 185 -10.54 3.35 1.01
N ASN A 186 -9.69 4.26 1.49
CA ASN A 186 -8.45 4.62 0.81
C ASN A 186 -7.46 3.43 0.73
N ARG A 187 -7.45 2.53 1.72
CA ARG A 187 -6.65 1.29 1.69
C ARG A 187 -7.16 0.34 0.60
N PHE A 188 -8.46 0.04 0.59
CA PHE A 188 -9.04 -0.89 -0.39
C PHE A 188 -9.16 -0.31 -1.80
N ALA A 189 -9.14 1.02 -1.95
CA ALA A 189 -9.18 1.69 -3.25
C ALA A 189 -7.76 2.04 -3.76
N THR A 190 -7.09 3.02 -3.14
CA THR A 190 -5.85 3.60 -3.66
C THR A 190 -4.66 2.67 -3.47
N ASP A 191 -4.48 2.11 -2.26
CA ASP A 191 -3.34 1.22 -1.99
C ASP A 191 -3.47 -0.09 -2.75
N MET A 192 -4.67 -0.65 -2.80
CA MET A 192 -4.97 -1.81 -3.64
C MET A 192 -4.72 -1.54 -5.13
N ALA A 193 -5.11 -0.38 -5.65
CA ALA A 193 -4.84 -0.01 -7.03
C ALA A 193 -3.34 0.10 -7.36
N VAL A 194 -2.51 0.51 -6.40
CA VAL A 194 -1.04 0.49 -6.53
C VAL A 194 -0.53 -0.94 -6.63
N VAL A 195 -1.01 -1.84 -5.76
CA VAL A 195 -0.65 -3.27 -5.79
C VAL A 195 -1.07 -3.91 -7.11
N ASP A 196 -2.26 -3.61 -7.61
CA ASP A 196 -2.82 -4.20 -8.82
C ASP A 196 -2.13 -3.75 -10.10
N LYS A 197 -1.87 -2.44 -10.22
CA LYS A 197 -1.47 -1.85 -11.50
C LYS A 197 0.01 -1.53 -11.57
N LYS A 198 0.66 -1.23 -10.45
CA LYS A 198 2.01 -0.62 -10.47
C LYS A 198 3.11 -1.57 -10.04
N ILE A 199 2.91 -2.37 -8.98
CA ILE A 199 3.99 -3.18 -8.39
C ILE A 199 4.49 -4.26 -9.36
N ALA A 200 3.59 -5.08 -9.92
CA ALA A 200 3.99 -6.19 -10.80
C ALA A 200 4.75 -5.69 -12.04
N ILE A 201 4.25 -4.61 -12.68
CA ILE A 201 4.91 -3.99 -13.84
C ILE A 201 6.28 -3.43 -13.44
N SER A 202 6.37 -2.75 -12.30
CA SER A 202 7.63 -2.14 -11.84
C SER A 202 8.69 -3.18 -11.50
N ILE A 203 8.33 -4.31 -10.87
CA ILE A 203 9.26 -5.43 -10.61
C ILE A 203 9.75 -6.03 -11.92
N GLN A 204 8.84 -6.31 -12.86
CA GLN A 204 9.20 -6.92 -14.15
C GLN A 204 10.14 -6.01 -14.95
N ARG A 205 9.83 -4.71 -15.04
CA ARG A 205 10.69 -3.72 -15.70
C ARG A 205 12.04 -3.57 -14.99
N LEU A 206 12.04 -3.51 -13.66
CA LEU A 206 13.28 -3.43 -12.89
C LEU A 206 14.18 -4.64 -13.17
N MET A 207 13.63 -5.86 -13.13
CA MET A 207 14.37 -7.08 -13.45
C MET A 207 14.88 -7.09 -14.90
N GLN A 208 14.03 -6.69 -15.85
CA GLN A 208 14.41 -6.57 -17.26
C GLN A 208 15.64 -5.65 -17.44
N PHE A 209 15.61 -4.44 -16.88
CA PHE A 209 16.71 -3.49 -17.03
C PHE A 209 17.96 -3.90 -16.25
N LEU A 210 17.82 -4.54 -15.08
CA LEU A 210 18.94 -5.12 -14.34
C LEU A 210 19.64 -6.21 -15.15
N PHE A 211 18.89 -7.12 -15.75
CA PHE A 211 19.45 -8.17 -16.60
C PHE A 211 20.10 -7.61 -17.88
N LEU A 212 19.54 -6.55 -18.46
CA LEU A 212 20.16 -5.86 -19.60
C LEU A 212 21.50 -5.23 -19.23
N CYS A 213 21.57 -4.51 -18.10
CA CYS A 213 22.83 -3.95 -17.60
C CYS A 213 23.86 -5.06 -17.31
N LEU A 214 23.42 -6.14 -16.65
CA LEU A 214 24.28 -7.28 -16.34
C LEU A 214 24.83 -7.93 -17.61
N SER A 215 23.98 -8.15 -18.62
CA SER A 215 24.42 -8.72 -19.89
C SER A 215 25.42 -7.82 -20.63
N ALA A 216 25.22 -6.50 -20.60
CA ALA A 216 26.17 -5.57 -21.22
C ALA A 216 27.55 -5.63 -20.56
N ILE A 217 27.59 -5.69 -19.23
CA ILE A 217 28.86 -5.85 -18.50
C ILE A 217 29.51 -7.19 -18.84
N LEU A 218 28.75 -8.30 -18.82
CA LEU A 218 29.28 -9.64 -19.09
C LEU A 218 29.82 -9.78 -20.52
N VAL A 219 29.11 -9.25 -21.53
CA VAL A 219 29.59 -9.27 -22.93
C VAL A 219 30.90 -8.50 -23.06
N ASN A 220 31.02 -7.32 -22.45
CA ASN A 220 32.27 -6.55 -22.50
C ASN A 220 33.43 -7.25 -21.77
N VAL A 221 33.17 -7.90 -20.64
CA VAL A 221 34.19 -8.68 -19.92
C VAL A 221 34.63 -9.90 -20.75
N ALA A 222 33.72 -10.55 -21.46
CA ALA A 222 34.04 -11.67 -22.35
C ALA A 222 34.93 -11.24 -23.53
N VAL A 223 34.71 -10.04 -24.09
CA VAL A 223 35.54 -9.49 -25.17
C VAL A 223 36.87 -8.95 -24.66
N SER A 224 36.87 -8.26 -23.52
CA SER A 224 38.07 -7.71 -22.88
C SER A 224 38.00 -7.87 -21.37
N PRO A 225 38.75 -8.83 -20.78
CA PRO A 225 38.81 -9.01 -19.33
C PRO A 225 39.29 -7.76 -18.57
N TRP A 226 40.09 -6.91 -19.23
CA TRP A 226 40.59 -5.65 -18.69
C TRP A 226 39.48 -4.64 -18.38
N PHE A 227 38.34 -4.73 -19.07
CA PHE A 227 37.16 -3.90 -18.81
C PHE A 227 36.68 -4.02 -17.36
N LEU A 228 36.86 -5.18 -16.71
CA LEU A 228 36.45 -5.40 -15.33
C LEU A 228 37.13 -4.42 -14.36
N PHE A 229 38.41 -4.11 -14.57
CA PHE A 229 39.14 -3.15 -13.74
C PHE A 229 38.58 -1.74 -13.83
N LEU A 230 38.08 -1.33 -15.01
CA LEU A 230 37.42 -0.03 -15.21
C LEU A 230 35.96 -0.04 -14.77
N ALA A 231 35.27 -1.17 -14.88
CA ALA A 231 33.87 -1.31 -14.50
C ALA A 231 33.66 -1.19 -12.97
N ILE A 232 34.56 -1.73 -12.15
CA ILE A 232 34.45 -1.68 -10.68
C ILE A 232 34.35 -0.24 -10.13
N PRO A 233 35.27 0.70 -10.42
CA PRO A 233 35.17 2.07 -9.92
C PRO A 233 33.94 2.81 -10.47
N ILE A 234 33.57 2.57 -11.73
CA ILE A 234 32.37 3.15 -12.34
C ILE A 234 31.10 2.69 -11.63
N CYS A 235 30.98 1.39 -11.30
CA CYS A 235 29.88 0.86 -10.52
C CYS A 235 29.82 1.47 -9.11
N GLY A 236 30.98 1.80 -8.51
CA GLY A 236 31.06 2.55 -7.26
C GLY A 236 30.46 3.96 -7.37
N VAL A 237 30.83 4.71 -8.42
CA VAL A 237 30.26 6.04 -8.71
C VAL A 237 28.76 5.94 -8.98
N TYR A 238 28.32 4.96 -9.78
CA TYR A 238 26.90 4.69 -10.04
C TYR A 238 26.13 4.45 -8.74
N PHE A 239 26.63 3.59 -7.86
CA PHE A 239 25.99 3.29 -6.58
C PHE A 239 25.83 4.54 -5.71
N TRP A 240 26.84 5.42 -5.71
CA TRP A 240 26.78 6.69 -4.98
C TRP A 240 25.71 7.65 -5.55
N VAL A 241 25.72 7.87 -6.88
CA VAL A 241 24.72 8.70 -7.58
C VAL A 241 23.31 8.15 -7.38
N GLN A 242 23.12 6.85 -7.59
CA GLN A 242 21.86 6.14 -7.37
C GLN A 242 21.36 6.32 -5.94
N ARG A 243 22.22 6.14 -4.93
CA ARG A 243 21.84 6.26 -3.53
C ARG A 243 21.41 7.69 -3.19
N PHE A 244 22.17 8.68 -3.63
CA PHE A 244 21.84 10.10 -3.43
C PHE A 244 20.50 10.46 -4.07
N TYR A 245 20.27 10.05 -5.32
CA TYR A 245 19.02 10.28 -6.01
C TYR A 245 17.84 9.58 -5.31
N ARG A 246 17.95 8.28 -5.00
CA ARG A 246 16.85 7.50 -4.44
C ARG A 246 16.34 8.07 -3.11
N ILE A 247 17.25 8.53 -2.25
CA ILE A 247 16.88 9.15 -0.98
C ILE A 247 16.11 10.45 -1.23
N SER A 248 16.64 11.31 -2.11
CA SER A 248 16.01 12.60 -2.43
C SER A 248 14.66 12.42 -3.13
N ALA A 249 14.60 11.54 -4.13
CA ALA A 249 13.40 11.28 -4.93
C ALA A 249 12.24 10.79 -4.06
N ARG A 250 12.50 9.96 -3.05
CA ARG A 250 11.47 9.49 -2.12
C ARG A 250 10.81 10.63 -1.35
N GLU A 251 11.61 11.54 -0.78
CA GLU A 251 11.07 12.69 -0.05
C GLU A 251 10.33 13.65 -1.00
N LEU A 252 10.82 13.83 -2.23
CA LEU A 252 10.13 14.64 -3.23
C LEU A 252 8.78 14.02 -3.65
N GLN A 253 8.72 12.70 -3.86
CA GLN A 253 7.48 11.97 -4.14
C GLN A 253 6.49 12.05 -2.96
N ARG A 254 7.01 12.09 -1.73
CA ARG A 254 6.21 12.30 -0.53
C ARG A 254 5.62 13.71 -0.49
N LEU A 255 6.43 14.73 -0.73
CA LEU A 255 5.96 16.12 -0.82
C LEU A 255 4.94 16.29 -1.96
N ASP A 256 5.14 15.60 -3.09
CA ASP A 256 4.20 15.62 -4.21
C ASP A 256 2.82 15.10 -3.77
N SER A 257 2.81 13.95 -3.09
CA SER A 257 1.58 13.35 -2.55
C SER A 257 0.90 14.25 -1.50
N MET A 258 1.68 14.84 -0.59
CA MET A 258 1.17 15.73 0.47
C MET A 258 0.60 17.05 -0.07
N THR A 259 1.21 17.64 -1.09
CA THR A 259 0.72 18.89 -1.70
C THR A 259 -0.45 18.67 -2.64
N ARG A 260 -0.59 17.46 -3.21
CA ARG A 260 -1.69 17.13 -4.11
C ARG A 260 -3.02 16.88 -3.39
N SER A 261 -3.00 16.26 -2.21
CA SER A 261 -4.23 15.91 -1.48
C SER A 261 -5.12 17.12 -1.13
N PRO A 262 -4.59 18.24 -0.60
CA PRO A 262 -5.39 19.42 -0.26
C PRO A 262 -6.14 20.05 -1.43
N ILE A 263 -5.65 19.85 -2.67
CA ILE A 263 -6.33 20.33 -3.89
C ILE A 263 -7.65 19.57 -4.07
N PHE A 264 -7.62 18.24 -3.95
CA PHE A 264 -8.82 17.41 -4.05
C PHE A 264 -9.78 17.64 -2.88
N SER A 265 -9.27 17.76 -1.65
CA SER A 265 -10.09 18.08 -0.48
C SER A 265 -10.80 19.42 -0.64
N HIS A 266 -10.08 20.46 -1.06
CA HIS A 266 -10.67 21.79 -1.33
C HIS A 266 -11.74 21.74 -2.42
N PHE A 267 -11.51 20.95 -3.46
CA PHE A 267 -12.48 20.79 -4.55
C PHE A 267 -13.76 20.08 -4.07
N ALA A 268 -13.62 19.02 -3.26
CA ALA A 268 -14.75 18.30 -2.66
C ALA A 268 -15.56 19.20 -1.72
N GLU A 269 -14.89 19.97 -0.85
CA GLU A 269 -15.51 20.93 0.05
C GLU A 269 -16.26 22.04 -0.72
N THR A 270 -15.65 22.56 -1.79
CA THR A 270 -16.27 23.57 -2.67
C THR A 270 -17.52 23.02 -3.35
N LEU A 271 -17.52 21.76 -3.77
CA LEU A 271 -18.69 21.12 -4.37
C LEU A 271 -19.81 20.91 -3.36
N GLY A 272 -19.47 20.46 -2.13
CA GLY A 272 -20.45 20.29 -1.06
C GLY A 272 -21.06 21.61 -0.59
N GLY A 273 -20.28 22.68 -0.54
CA GLY A 273 -20.69 24.02 -0.09
C GLY A 273 -21.06 24.99 -1.20
N LEU A 274 -21.26 24.53 -2.44
CA LEU A 274 -21.33 25.42 -3.62
C LEU A 274 -22.44 26.47 -3.52
N GLN A 275 -23.60 26.10 -2.99
CA GLN A 275 -24.73 27.02 -2.80
C GLN A 275 -24.38 28.12 -1.80
N THR A 276 -23.80 27.75 -0.66
CA THR A 276 -23.35 28.67 0.39
C THR A 276 -22.32 29.66 -0.15
N ILE A 277 -21.30 29.18 -0.87
CA ILE A 277 -20.24 30.03 -1.43
C ILE A 277 -20.82 31.06 -2.40
N ARG A 278 -21.80 30.65 -3.23
CA ARG A 278 -22.47 31.55 -4.19
C ARG A 278 -23.39 32.54 -3.50
N ALA A 279 -24.12 32.11 -2.48
CA ALA A 279 -25.01 32.96 -1.70
C ALA A 279 -24.24 34.10 -1.01
N PHE A 280 -23.04 33.83 -0.48
CA PHE A 280 -22.19 34.83 0.17
C PHE A 280 -21.24 35.58 -0.78
N GLY A 281 -21.26 35.31 -2.08
CA GLY A 281 -20.40 35.99 -3.06
C GLY A 281 -18.89 35.74 -2.87
N GLN A 282 -18.50 34.61 -2.27
CA GLN A 282 -17.11 34.31 -1.88
C GLN A 282 -16.32 33.50 -2.93
N GLN A 283 -16.77 33.47 -4.20
CA GLN A 283 -16.14 32.65 -5.24
C GLN A 283 -14.67 33.03 -5.46
N ALA A 284 -14.34 34.32 -5.50
CA ALA A 284 -12.98 34.81 -5.72
C ALA A 284 -12.00 34.32 -4.62
N ARG A 285 -12.44 34.32 -3.36
CA ARG A 285 -11.65 33.82 -2.23
C ARG A 285 -11.32 32.33 -2.39
N PHE A 286 -12.32 31.51 -2.72
CA PHE A 286 -12.14 30.08 -2.95
C PHE A 286 -11.27 29.80 -4.18
N THR A 287 -11.40 30.56 -5.27
CA THR A 287 -10.53 30.46 -6.44
C THR A 287 -9.08 30.80 -6.11
N SER A 288 -8.84 31.88 -5.34
CA SER A 288 -7.50 32.26 -4.90
C SER A 288 -6.86 31.18 -4.03
N MET A 289 -7.61 30.60 -3.09
CA MET A 289 -7.14 29.51 -2.23
C MET A 289 -6.78 28.26 -3.06
N LEU A 290 -7.59 27.92 -4.07
CA LEU A 290 -7.27 26.82 -4.99
C LEU A 290 -5.97 27.09 -5.75
N ASN A 291 -5.81 28.29 -6.30
CA ASN A 291 -4.60 28.68 -7.03
C ASN A 291 -3.35 28.58 -6.15
N GLN A 292 -3.40 29.05 -4.90
CA GLN A 292 -2.28 28.94 -3.95
C GLN A 292 -1.90 27.47 -3.67
N LYS A 293 -2.89 26.59 -3.48
CA LYS A 293 -2.66 25.15 -3.29
C LYS A 293 -2.05 24.52 -4.54
N MET A 294 -2.54 24.90 -5.73
CA MET A 294 -1.99 24.46 -7.01
C MET A 294 -0.55 24.94 -7.23
N ASP A 295 -0.23 26.19 -6.91
CA ASP A 295 1.11 26.76 -7.05
C ASP A 295 2.12 26.05 -6.14
N THR A 296 1.70 25.74 -4.91
CA THR A 296 2.51 24.95 -3.97
C THR A 296 2.83 23.56 -4.53
N HIS A 297 1.81 22.86 -5.06
CA HIS A 297 2.01 21.55 -5.69
C HIS A 297 2.90 21.65 -6.94
N ARG A 298 2.69 22.69 -7.77
CA ARG A 298 3.46 22.92 -8.99
C ARG A 298 4.94 23.11 -8.69
N ASN A 299 5.30 23.83 -7.63
CA ASN A 299 6.69 23.99 -7.20
C ASN A 299 7.34 22.64 -6.87
N VAL A 300 6.66 21.79 -6.10
CA VAL A 300 7.17 20.45 -5.76
C VAL A 300 7.32 19.59 -7.02
N PHE A 301 6.32 19.61 -7.90
CA PHE A 301 6.34 18.87 -9.16
C PHE A 301 7.50 19.30 -10.07
N LEU A 302 7.79 20.60 -10.15
CA LEU A 302 8.94 21.13 -10.91
C LEU A 302 10.28 20.68 -10.33
N ILE A 303 10.44 20.66 -9.00
CA ILE A 303 11.67 20.17 -8.36
C ILE A 303 11.84 18.66 -8.61
N MET A 304 10.75 17.88 -8.55
CA MET A 304 10.77 16.45 -8.86
C MET A 304 11.18 16.18 -10.31
N ASN A 305 10.63 16.93 -11.27
CA ASN A 305 11.05 16.83 -12.68
C ASN A 305 12.50 17.28 -12.90
N SER A 306 12.94 18.32 -12.20
CA SER A 306 14.34 18.79 -12.26
C SER A 306 15.30 17.72 -11.73
N GLY A 307 14.95 17.05 -10.64
CA GLY A 307 15.70 15.90 -10.11
C GLY A 307 15.78 14.75 -11.12
N ASN A 308 14.67 14.40 -11.76
CA ASN A 308 14.63 13.40 -12.84
C ASN A 308 15.57 13.76 -14.01
N ARG A 309 15.63 15.04 -14.40
CA ARG A 309 16.51 15.52 -15.48
C ARG A 309 17.98 15.51 -15.07
N TRP A 310 18.29 15.97 -13.86
CA TRP A 310 19.64 15.90 -13.31
C TRP A 310 20.18 14.47 -13.30
N LEU A 311 19.37 13.50 -12.85
CA LEU A 311 19.74 12.09 -12.87
C LEU A 311 20.01 11.59 -14.29
N GLY A 312 19.15 11.97 -15.26
CA GLY A 312 19.35 11.67 -16.67
C GLY A 312 20.72 12.10 -17.16
N ILE A 313 21.01 13.40 -17.02
CA ILE A 313 22.28 13.98 -17.45
C ILE A 313 23.48 13.32 -16.74
N ALA A 314 23.40 13.11 -15.42
CA ALA A 314 24.47 12.48 -14.66
C ALA A 314 24.76 11.04 -15.12
N LEU A 315 23.72 10.25 -15.40
CA LEU A 315 23.86 8.89 -15.88
C LEU A 315 24.27 8.81 -17.35
N ASP A 316 23.89 9.78 -18.19
CA ASP A 316 24.36 9.87 -19.57
C ASP A 316 25.85 10.16 -19.63
N TYR A 317 26.38 11.07 -18.79
CA TYR A 317 27.82 11.29 -18.67
C TYR A 317 28.55 10.04 -18.17
N LEU A 318 28.01 9.36 -17.15
CA LEU A 318 28.59 8.12 -16.65
C LEU A 318 28.57 7.02 -17.73
N GLY A 319 27.49 6.93 -18.50
CA GLY A 319 27.35 6.02 -19.63
C GLY A 319 28.33 6.33 -20.76
N ALA A 320 28.57 7.61 -21.07
CA ALA A 320 29.58 8.00 -22.05
C ALA A 320 30.99 7.56 -21.62
N VAL A 321 31.31 7.66 -20.31
CA VAL A 321 32.57 7.11 -19.76
C VAL A 321 32.63 5.59 -19.87
N ILE A 322 31.52 4.88 -19.64
CA ILE A 322 31.42 3.42 -19.81
C ILE A 322 31.66 3.02 -21.27
N VAL A 323 31.02 3.71 -22.22
CA VAL A 323 31.20 3.48 -23.67
C VAL A 323 32.64 3.76 -24.07
N PHE A 324 33.23 4.88 -23.63
CA PHE A 324 34.62 5.20 -23.91
C PHE A 324 35.58 4.13 -23.36
N ALA A 325 35.37 3.69 -22.11
CA ALA A 325 36.16 2.63 -21.49
C ALA A 325 36.04 1.30 -22.26
N ALA A 326 34.81 0.91 -22.64
CA ALA A 326 34.57 -0.31 -23.40
C ALA A 326 35.28 -0.29 -24.75
N VAL A 327 35.12 0.78 -25.53
CA VAL A 327 35.77 0.95 -26.84
C VAL A 327 37.29 0.95 -26.69
N LEU A 328 37.84 1.69 -25.73
CA LEU A 328 39.27 1.74 -25.46
C LEU A 328 39.83 0.35 -25.12
N THR A 329 39.18 -0.38 -24.19
CA THR A 329 39.61 -1.73 -23.81
C THR A 329 39.48 -2.74 -24.94
N ALA A 330 38.45 -2.62 -25.77
CA ALA A 330 38.28 -3.48 -26.94
C ALA A 330 39.38 -3.25 -27.99
N LEU A 331 39.74 -1.98 -28.26
CA LEU A 331 40.83 -1.64 -29.17
C LEU A 331 42.21 -2.08 -28.63
N LEU A 332 42.46 -1.90 -27.33
CA LEU A 332 43.68 -2.38 -26.69
C LEU A 332 43.78 -3.90 -26.75
N SER A 333 42.69 -4.62 -26.47
CA SER A 333 42.63 -6.07 -26.59
C SER A 333 42.84 -6.55 -28.03
N ALA A 334 42.31 -5.83 -29.03
CA ALA A 334 42.57 -6.13 -30.44
C ALA A 334 44.06 -5.95 -30.82
N HIS A 335 44.76 -4.99 -30.20
CA HIS A 335 46.18 -4.75 -30.44
C HIS A 335 47.09 -5.76 -29.73
N TYR A 336 46.84 -6.05 -28.45
CA TYR A 336 47.70 -6.92 -27.64
C TYR A 336 47.36 -8.41 -27.75
N VAL A 337 46.10 -8.76 -28.03
CA VAL A 337 45.63 -10.16 -28.13
C VAL A 337 44.76 -10.34 -29.40
N PRO A 338 45.36 -10.17 -30.60
CA PRO A 338 44.62 -10.23 -31.86
C PRO A 338 43.98 -11.61 -32.16
N SER A 339 44.42 -12.68 -31.48
CA SER A 339 43.88 -14.03 -31.64
C SER A 339 42.53 -14.28 -30.94
N MET A 340 42.14 -13.44 -29.98
CA MET A 340 40.92 -13.63 -29.16
C MET A 340 39.78 -12.68 -29.57
N VAL A 341 40.05 -11.65 -30.40
CA VAL A 341 39.10 -10.56 -30.66
C VAL A 341 38.82 -10.41 -32.15
N THR A 342 37.58 -10.68 -32.56
CA THR A 342 37.09 -10.46 -33.93
C THR A 342 36.42 -9.08 -34.03
N PRO A 343 36.50 -8.36 -35.17
CA PRO A 343 35.80 -7.08 -35.36
C PRO A 343 34.30 -7.13 -35.04
N ALA A 344 33.65 -8.25 -35.35
CA ALA A 344 32.23 -8.48 -35.01
C ALA A 344 31.96 -8.49 -33.49
N LEU A 345 32.85 -9.09 -32.69
CA LEU A 345 32.73 -9.13 -31.22
C LEU A 345 32.90 -7.73 -30.61
N VAL A 346 33.81 -6.92 -31.17
CA VAL A 346 33.96 -5.51 -30.78
C VAL A 346 32.67 -4.74 -31.09
N GLY A 347 32.11 -4.91 -32.28
CA GLY A 347 30.83 -4.29 -32.66
C GLY A 347 29.68 -4.68 -31.72
N LEU A 348 29.58 -5.96 -31.35
CA LEU A 348 28.62 -6.46 -30.38
C LEU A 348 28.79 -5.79 -29.01
N ALA A 349 30.02 -5.71 -28.49
CA ALA A 349 30.33 -5.07 -27.22
C ALA A 349 29.97 -3.57 -27.23
N VAL A 350 30.29 -2.84 -28.30
CA VAL A 350 29.92 -1.42 -28.44
C VAL A 350 28.40 -1.24 -28.44
N ASN A 351 27.66 -2.06 -29.21
CA ASN A 351 26.20 -1.97 -29.28
C ASN A 351 25.54 -2.19 -27.92
N TYR A 352 26.00 -3.18 -27.15
CA TYR A 352 25.51 -3.44 -25.80
C TYR A 352 25.82 -2.30 -24.84
N THR A 353 26.98 -1.67 -24.97
CA THR A 353 27.43 -0.59 -24.09
C THR A 353 26.70 0.72 -24.36
N LEU A 354 26.35 0.99 -25.62
CA LEU A 354 25.70 2.24 -26.04
C LEU A 354 24.37 2.51 -25.31
N LEU A 355 23.61 1.45 -25.00
CA LEU A 355 22.30 1.55 -24.35
C LEU A 355 22.36 1.48 -22.81
N VAL A 356 23.53 1.18 -22.22
CA VAL A 356 23.70 1.09 -20.76
C VAL A 356 23.25 2.35 -20.02
N PRO A 357 23.61 3.60 -20.42
CA PRO A 357 23.11 4.80 -19.73
C PRO A 357 21.59 4.85 -19.62
N ILE A 358 20.89 4.50 -20.71
CA ILE A 358 19.42 4.47 -20.73
C ILE A 358 18.89 3.43 -19.74
N TYR A 359 19.48 2.22 -19.73
CA TYR A 359 19.06 1.16 -18.81
C TYR A 359 19.30 1.53 -17.34
N LEU A 360 20.47 2.08 -17.01
CA LEU A 360 20.80 2.54 -15.67
C LEU A 360 19.80 3.62 -15.19
N ASN A 361 19.40 4.55 -16.07
CA ASN A 361 18.40 5.55 -15.73
C ASN A 361 17.06 4.92 -15.29
N TRP A 362 16.59 3.91 -16.04
CA TRP A 362 15.37 3.19 -15.70
C TRP A 362 15.52 2.33 -14.44
N VAL A 363 16.67 1.70 -14.20
CA VAL A 363 16.92 0.95 -12.96
C VAL A 363 16.76 1.85 -11.74
N VAL A 364 17.36 3.05 -11.76
CA VAL A 364 17.26 3.99 -10.62
C VAL A 364 15.81 4.44 -10.41
N LYS A 365 15.09 4.77 -11.48
CA LYS A 365 13.68 5.20 -11.41
C LYS A 365 12.77 4.10 -10.87
N PHE A 366 12.82 2.90 -11.46
CA PHE A 366 11.99 1.79 -11.01
C PHE A 366 12.33 1.35 -9.58
N LEU A 367 13.60 1.48 -9.15
CA LEU A 367 13.94 1.19 -7.76
C LEU A 367 13.34 2.20 -6.78
N ALA A 368 13.34 3.49 -7.13
CA ALA A 368 12.70 4.53 -6.32
C ALA A 368 11.16 4.32 -6.26
N ASP A 369 10.55 4.08 -7.41
CA ASP A 369 9.11 3.79 -7.51
C ASP A 369 8.71 2.53 -6.75
N MET A 370 9.51 1.46 -6.83
CA MET A 370 9.29 0.23 -6.07
C MET A 370 9.33 0.45 -4.56
N GLU A 371 10.24 1.30 -4.08
CA GLU A 371 10.32 1.62 -2.66
C GLU A 371 9.10 2.42 -2.19
N MET A 372 8.62 3.36 -3.01
CA MET A 372 7.37 4.09 -2.73
C MET A 372 6.13 3.19 -2.77
N TYR A 373 6.01 2.33 -3.79
CA TYR A 373 4.84 1.45 -3.93
C TYR A 373 4.79 0.37 -2.84
N MET A 374 5.92 -0.06 -2.30
CA MET A 374 5.94 -1.03 -1.22
C MET A 374 5.37 -0.50 0.10
N THR A 375 5.32 0.81 0.31
CA THR A 375 4.58 1.41 1.44
C THR A 375 3.09 1.12 1.36
N ALA A 376 2.50 0.99 0.15
CA ALA A 376 1.11 0.55 0.02
C ALA A 376 0.91 -0.89 0.49
N VAL A 377 1.87 -1.79 0.18
CA VAL A 377 1.85 -3.18 0.66
C VAL A 377 2.02 -3.23 2.18
N GLU A 378 2.91 -2.43 2.75
CA GLU A 378 3.13 -2.33 4.19
C GLU A 378 1.84 -1.95 4.93
N ARG A 379 1.11 -0.94 4.43
CA ARG A 379 -0.16 -0.49 4.99
C ARG A 379 -1.28 -1.53 4.83
N LEU A 380 -1.32 -2.27 3.71
CA LEU A 380 -2.26 -3.38 3.55
C LEU A 380 -1.91 -4.58 4.44
N ASP A 381 -0.63 -4.85 4.66
CA ASP A 381 -0.15 -5.92 5.52
C ASP A 381 -0.42 -5.64 7.01
N GLN A 382 -0.49 -4.36 7.41
CA GLN A 382 -1.01 -3.95 8.74
C GLN A 382 -2.50 -4.32 8.87
N TYR A 383 -3.31 -4.01 7.85
CA TYR A 383 -4.74 -4.35 7.83
C TYR A 383 -4.98 -5.86 7.79
N ALA A 384 -4.08 -6.62 7.18
CA ALA A 384 -4.13 -8.09 7.17
C ALA A 384 -3.76 -8.72 8.52
N LYS A 385 -3.28 -7.95 9.49
CA LYS A 385 -2.85 -8.40 10.82
C LYS A 385 -3.64 -7.72 11.95
N LEU A 386 -4.80 -7.15 11.63
CA LEU A 386 -5.66 -6.57 12.66
C LEU A 386 -6.10 -7.66 13.65
N PRO A 387 -6.26 -7.31 14.93
CA PRO A 387 -6.75 -8.26 15.93
C PRO A 387 -8.15 -8.74 15.51
N SER A 388 -8.32 -10.05 15.43
CA SER A 388 -9.60 -10.68 15.15
C SER A 388 -10.41 -10.82 16.44
N GLU A 389 -11.72 -10.61 16.36
CA GLU A 389 -12.65 -11.12 17.37
C GLU A 389 -12.47 -12.64 17.51
N GLU A 390 -12.54 -13.15 18.74
CA GLU A 390 -12.44 -14.59 19.04
C GLU A 390 -13.72 -15.32 18.64
N TYR A 391 -13.87 -15.60 17.35
CA TYR A 391 -14.82 -16.62 16.89
C TYR A 391 -14.28 -18.00 17.28
N LYS A 392 -14.38 -18.36 18.56
CA LYS A 392 -14.05 -19.71 19.03
C LYS A 392 -14.95 -20.70 18.29
N GLU A 393 -14.35 -21.56 17.49
CA GLU A 393 -14.94 -22.84 17.11
C GLU A 393 -14.93 -23.73 18.37
N ILE A 394 -15.77 -23.40 19.36
CA ILE A 394 -16.13 -24.40 20.36
C ILE A 394 -16.79 -25.50 19.52
N LEU A 395 -16.23 -26.72 19.56
CA LEU A 395 -16.79 -27.89 18.87
C LEU A 395 -18.30 -27.89 19.08
N GLU A 396 -19.07 -27.62 18.01
CA GLU A 396 -20.53 -27.48 18.04
C GLU A 396 -21.21 -28.66 18.73
N GLU A 397 -20.53 -29.81 18.77
CA GLU A 397 -20.95 -31.03 19.46
C GLU A 397 -21.15 -30.87 20.98
N SER A 398 -20.54 -29.87 21.61
CA SER A 398 -20.64 -29.63 23.06
C SER A 398 -21.66 -28.55 23.46
N PHE A 399 -22.26 -27.84 22.50
CA PHE A 399 -23.17 -26.73 22.77
C PHE A 399 -24.65 -27.11 22.56
N PRO A 400 -25.59 -26.74 23.45
CA PRO A 400 -27.00 -27.10 23.28
C PRO A 400 -27.61 -26.44 22.05
N LYS A 401 -28.09 -27.24 21.09
CA LYS A 401 -28.70 -26.73 19.84
C LYS A 401 -29.95 -25.86 20.05
N ASN A 402 -30.65 -26.06 21.17
CA ASN A 402 -31.90 -25.38 21.49
C ASN A 402 -31.69 -24.15 22.39
N TRP A 403 -30.44 -23.75 22.64
CA TRP A 403 -30.16 -22.55 23.41
C TRP A 403 -30.42 -21.27 22.58
N PRO A 404 -30.94 -20.18 23.18
CA PRO A 404 -31.50 -20.12 24.53
C PRO A 404 -32.91 -20.75 24.61
N HIS A 405 -33.23 -21.40 25.73
CA HIS A 405 -34.48 -22.11 25.96
C HIS A 405 -35.52 -21.26 26.70
N GLU A 406 -35.09 -20.55 27.74
CA GLU A 406 -35.99 -19.73 28.58
C GLU A 406 -35.79 -18.23 28.33
N GLY A 407 -34.56 -17.81 28.03
CA GLY A 407 -34.22 -16.40 27.83
C GLY A 407 -34.02 -15.65 29.14
N HIS A 408 -33.59 -16.33 30.20
CA HIS A 408 -33.24 -15.73 31.47
C HIS A 408 -31.88 -15.03 31.37
N ILE A 409 -31.80 -13.73 31.65
CA ILE A 409 -30.56 -12.94 31.54
C ILE A 409 -30.14 -12.43 32.92
N ASN A 410 -28.92 -12.73 33.35
CA ASN A 410 -28.38 -12.28 34.63
C ASN A 410 -27.03 -11.57 34.47
N PHE A 411 -26.97 -10.32 34.93
CA PHE A 411 -25.75 -9.55 35.08
C PHE A 411 -25.27 -9.71 36.53
N ASP A 412 -24.19 -10.45 36.74
CA ASP A 412 -23.60 -10.69 38.05
C ASP A 412 -22.32 -9.85 38.23
N GLY A 413 -22.49 -8.66 38.83
CA GLY A 413 -21.40 -7.73 39.11
C GLY A 413 -20.68 -7.22 37.87
N VAL A 414 -21.40 -7.04 36.76
CA VAL A 414 -20.83 -6.72 35.45
C VAL A 414 -20.30 -5.28 35.39
N SER A 415 -19.05 -5.13 34.97
CA SER A 415 -18.46 -3.83 34.64
C SER A 415 -18.03 -3.79 33.16
N LEU A 416 -18.36 -2.69 32.48
CA LEU A 416 -18.15 -2.48 31.04
C LEU A 416 -17.21 -1.31 30.78
N ARG A 417 -16.28 -1.47 29.83
CA ARG A 417 -15.40 -0.39 29.35
C ARG A 417 -15.11 -0.54 27.86
N TYR A 418 -14.98 0.58 27.15
CA TYR A 418 -14.58 0.61 25.73
C TYR A 418 -13.05 0.60 25.57
N ASP A 419 -12.34 1.21 26.53
CA ASP A 419 -10.88 1.25 26.53
C ASP A 419 -10.29 0.92 27.90
N LEU A 420 -9.10 0.33 27.90
CA LEU A 420 -8.35 0.02 29.12
C LEU A 420 -7.91 1.28 29.85
N SER A 421 -7.70 2.37 29.10
CA SER A 421 -7.28 3.69 29.58
C SER A 421 -8.42 4.55 30.12
N ARG A 422 -9.68 4.19 29.86
CA ARG A 422 -10.86 4.96 30.25
C ARG A 422 -11.55 4.36 31.46
N GLU A 423 -12.26 5.20 32.20
CA GLU A 423 -13.09 4.74 33.30
C GLU A 423 -14.23 3.83 32.80
N PRO A 424 -14.70 2.89 33.64
CA PRO A 424 -15.84 2.04 33.32
C PRO A 424 -17.11 2.85 33.04
N VAL A 425 -17.81 2.51 31.96
CA VAL A 425 -19.11 3.13 31.62
C VAL A 425 -20.22 2.58 32.52
N VAL A 426 -20.10 1.31 32.91
CA VAL A 426 -20.98 0.63 33.86
C VAL A 426 -20.10 -0.08 34.87
N SER A 427 -20.42 0.04 36.16
CA SER A 427 -19.62 -0.52 37.25
C SER A 427 -20.48 -1.43 38.14
N LYS A 428 -20.06 -2.68 38.29
CA LYS A 428 -20.63 -3.68 39.23
C LYS A 428 -22.15 -3.81 39.15
N LEU A 429 -22.69 -3.87 37.94
CA LEU A 429 -24.12 -4.02 37.71
C LEU A 429 -24.59 -5.40 38.18
N GLN A 430 -25.57 -5.40 39.09
CA GLN A 430 -26.37 -6.57 39.44
C GLN A 430 -27.78 -6.40 38.90
N LEU A 431 -28.16 -7.21 37.91
CA LEU A 431 -29.47 -7.14 37.26
C LEU A 431 -29.93 -8.53 36.84
N ASP A 432 -31.07 -8.94 37.36
CA ASP A 432 -31.72 -10.21 37.03
C ASP A 432 -32.97 -9.97 36.18
N ILE A 433 -33.02 -10.58 35.00
CA ILE A 433 -34.11 -10.46 34.02
C ILE A 433 -34.75 -11.85 33.84
N PRO A 434 -35.91 -12.08 34.49
CA PRO A 434 -36.59 -13.36 34.39
C PRO A 434 -37.10 -13.65 32.97
N ALA A 435 -37.15 -14.94 32.65
CA ALA A 435 -37.69 -15.43 31.38
C ALA A 435 -39.11 -14.90 31.10
N GLY A 436 -39.36 -14.48 29.86
CA GLY A 436 -40.67 -13.98 29.42
C GLY A 436 -41.06 -12.58 29.89
N GLN A 437 -40.22 -11.88 30.68
CA GLN A 437 -40.50 -10.51 31.09
C GLN A 437 -40.11 -9.48 30.02
N LYS A 438 -40.93 -8.43 29.91
CA LYS A 438 -40.64 -7.23 29.10
C LYS A 438 -40.16 -6.13 30.03
N ILE A 439 -38.91 -5.72 29.88
CA ILE A 439 -38.28 -4.70 30.74
C ILE A 439 -37.93 -3.46 29.91
N GLY A 440 -38.19 -2.28 30.47
CA GLY A 440 -37.75 -1.00 29.93
C GLY A 440 -36.57 -0.45 30.73
N ILE A 441 -35.49 -0.06 30.05
CA ILE A 441 -34.31 0.56 30.67
C ILE A 441 -34.31 2.06 30.34
N CYS A 442 -34.49 2.89 31.37
CA CYS A 442 -34.55 4.35 31.24
C CYS A 442 -33.37 5.04 31.95
N GLY A 443 -32.92 6.18 31.44
CA GLY A 443 -31.82 6.94 32.03
C GLY A 443 -31.35 8.10 31.14
N ARG A 444 -30.62 9.06 31.71
CA ARG A 444 -30.08 10.22 30.98
C ARG A 444 -29.21 9.80 29.79
N THR A 445 -29.14 10.60 28.73
CA THR A 445 -28.20 10.37 27.62
C THR A 445 -26.77 10.21 28.17
N GLY A 446 -26.01 9.25 27.65
CA GLY A 446 -24.66 8.92 28.16
C GLY A 446 -24.61 7.99 29.37
N SER A 447 -25.73 7.58 29.97
CA SER A 447 -25.76 6.71 31.16
C SER A 447 -25.40 5.22 30.91
N GLY A 448 -24.79 4.87 29.79
CA GLY A 448 -24.39 3.49 29.47
C GLY A 448 -25.49 2.54 28.97
N LYS A 449 -26.71 3.03 28.67
CA LYS A 449 -27.83 2.18 28.17
C LYS A 449 -27.47 1.41 26.89
N SER A 450 -26.94 2.10 25.88
CA SER A 450 -26.54 1.49 24.61
C SER A 450 -25.37 0.52 24.83
N SER A 451 -24.43 0.86 25.72
CA SER A 451 -23.30 -0.01 26.08
C SER A 451 -23.76 -1.31 26.74
N LEU A 452 -24.76 -1.26 27.61
CA LEU A 452 -25.40 -2.43 28.21
C LEU A 452 -26.04 -3.31 27.12
N ALA A 453 -26.80 -2.71 26.20
CA ALA A 453 -27.38 -3.46 25.08
C ALA A 453 -26.31 -4.11 24.18
N MET A 454 -25.24 -3.37 23.84
CA MET A 454 -24.11 -3.87 23.04
C MET A 454 -23.33 -4.99 23.74
N SER A 455 -23.28 -5.01 25.07
CA SER A 455 -22.63 -6.09 25.85
C SER A 455 -23.32 -7.44 25.67
N LEU A 456 -24.65 -7.47 25.50
CA LEU A 456 -25.41 -8.69 25.21
C LEU A 456 -25.02 -9.31 23.85
N PHE A 457 -24.60 -8.49 22.89
CA PHE A 457 -24.10 -8.94 21.59
C PHE A 457 -22.60 -9.25 21.59
N GLY A 458 -21.93 -9.15 22.75
CA GLY A 458 -20.48 -9.31 22.88
C GLY A 458 -19.69 -8.27 22.09
N MET A 459 -20.24 -7.07 21.87
CA MET A 459 -19.55 -5.98 21.17
C MET A 459 -18.71 -5.11 22.12
N VAL A 460 -19.12 -5.01 23.39
CA VAL A 460 -18.38 -4.33 24.46
C VAL A 460 -17.86 -5.38 25.43
N GLU A 461 -16.58 -5.30 25.76
CA GLU A 461 -15.93 -6.28 26.63
C GLU A 461 -16.37 -6.12 28.09
N VAL A 462 -16.73 -7.25 28.70
CA VAL A 462 -16.98 -7.36 30.14
C VAL A 462 -15.63 -7.61 30.83
N PHE A 463 -15.12 -6.63 31.57
CA PHE A 463 -13.80 -6.77 32.20
C PHE A 463 -13.88 -7.28 33.66
N GLU A 464 -15.03 -7.12 34.31
CA GLU A 464 -15.31 -7.60 35.67
C GLU A 464 -16.74 -8.15 35.71
N GLY A 465 -16.98 -9.18 36.53
CA GLY A 465 -18.28 -9.84 36.64
C GLY A 465 -18.54 -10.93 35.59
N ARG A 466 -19.81 -11.36 35.49
CA ARG A 466 -20.25 -12.38 34.53
C ARG A 466 -21.61 -12.02 33.94
N LEU A 467 -21.75 -12.23 32.64
CA LEU A 467 -23.01 -12.05 31.92
C LEU A 467 -23.55 -13.42 31.49
N LEU A 468 -24.67 -13.81 32.09
CA LEU A 468 -25.24 -15.15 31.98
C LEU A 468 -26.54 -15.10 31.19
N ILE A 469 -26.72 -16.03 30.25
CA ILE A 469 -28.01 -16.30 29.60
C ILE A 469 -28.34 -17.79 29.76
N ASP A 470 -29.48 -18.10 30.37
CA ASP A 470 -29.89 -19.45 30.80
C ASP A 470 -28.80 -20.18 31.60
N GLY A 471 -28.09 -19.43 32.46
CA GLY A 471 -27.01 -19.93 33.31
C GLY A 471 -25.65 -20.12 32.63
N LEU A 472 -25.54 -19.90 31.31
CA LEU A 472 -24.28 -19.98 30.57
C LEU A 472 -23.61 -18.61 30.43
N ASP A 473 -22.30 -18.55 30.67
CA ASP A 473 -21.51 -17.32 30.48
C ASP A 473 -21.29 -17.05 28.99
N ILE A 474 -21.95 -16.02 28.48
CA ILE A 474 -21.94 -15.71 27.04
C ILE A 474 -20.56 -15.29 26.53
N THR A 475 -19.69 -14.79 27.41
CA THR A 475 -18.36 -14.31 27.03
C THR A 475 -17.36 -15.45 26.85
N LYS A 476 -17.59 -16.59 27.52
CA LYS A 476 -16.62 -17.70 27.58
C LYS A 476 -17.13 -19.01 26.98
N GLN A 477 -18.43 -19.28 27.11
CA GLN A 477 -19.01 -20.59 26.83
C GLN A 477 -19.85 -20.62 25.54
N VAL A 478 -20.28 -19.47 25.04
CA VAL A 478 -21.15 -19.37 23.87
C VAL A 478 -20.35 -18.87 22.65
N PRO A 479 -20.38 -19.56 21.50
CA PRO A 479 -19.81 -19.04 20.26
C PRO A 479 -20.52 -17.75 19.83
N LEU A 480 -19.75 -16.72 19.46
CA LEU A 480 -20.25 -15.40 19.03
C LEU A 480 -21.24 -15.48 17.85
N THR A 481 -21.00 -16.39 16.90
CA THR A 481 -21.91 -16.64 15.78
C THR A 481 -23.28 -17.14 16.24
N THR A 482 -23.30 -18.07 17.20
CA THR A 482 -24.53 -18.60 17.79
C THR A 482 -25.24 -17.52 18.60
N LEU A 483 -24.52 -16.83 19.48
CA LEU A 483 -25.05 -15.71 20.29
C LEU A 483 -25.77 -14.67 19.44
N ARG A 484 -25.07 -14.11 18.44
CA ARG A 484 -25.61 -13.05 17.57
C ARG A 484 -26.71 -13.54 16.62
N SER A 485 -26.79 -14.85 16.35
CA SER A 485 -27.87 -15.42 15.52
C SER A 485 -29.18 -15.65 16.27
N ARG A 486 -29.14 -15.70 17.61
CA ARG A 486 -30.31 -15.96 18.47
C ARG A 486 -30.86 -14.70 19.15
N LEU A 487 -30.10 -13.61 19.11
CA LEU A 487 -30.52 -12.29 19.60
C LEU A 487 -30.92 -11.41 18.42
N SER A 488 -31.99 -10.62 18.60
CA SER A 488 -32.45 -9.64 17.62
C SER A 488 -32.37 -8.23 18.22
N ALA A 489 -31.90 -7.27 17.45
CA ALA A 489 -31.88 -5.86 17.82
C ALA A 489 -32.33 -4.98 16.66
N ILE A 490 -32.95 -3.87 17.00
CA ILE A 490 -33.29 -2.81 16.06
C ILE A 490 -32.31 -1.65 16.32
N PRO A 491 -31.47 -1.27 15.34
CA PRO A 491 -30.53 -0.18 15.52
C PRO A 491 -31.25 1.16 15.68
N GLN A 492 -30.59 2.12 16.32
CA GLN A 492 -31.12 3.48 16.47
C GLN A 492 -31.29 4.18 15.11
N ASP A 493 -30.32 3.98 14.21
CA ASP A 493 -30.37 4.44 12.83
C ASP A 493 -30.63 3.25 11.89
N ALA A 494 -31.73 3.33 11.14
CA ALA A 494 -32.09 2.30 10.17
C ALA A 494 -31.23 2.43 8.90
N ILE A 495 -30.32 1.48 8.70
CA ILE A 495 -29.45 1.40 7.51
C ILE A 495 -29.94 0.25 6.64
N MET A 496 -30.18 0.55 5.36
CA MET A 496 -30.50 -0.45 4.33
C MET A 496 -29.29 -0.65 3.42
N PHE A 497 -29.01 -1.90 3.07
CA PHE A 497 -27.97 -2.22 2.10
C PHE A 497 -28.50 -2.03 0.68
N SER A 498 -27.64 -1.55 -0.22
CA SER A 498 -27.95 -1.49 -1.65
C SER A 498 -28.17 -2.91 -2.19
N GLY A 499 -29.38 -3.20 -2.65
CA GLY A 499 -29.78 -4.52 -3.09
C GLY A 499 -31.30 -4.61 -3.21
N THR A 500 -31.81 -5.83 -3.34
CA THR A 500 -33.25 -6.08 -3.36
C THR A 500 -33.86 -5.99 -1.95
N LEU A 501 -35.18 -5.83 -1.87
CA LEU A 501 -35.90 -5.90 -0.60
C LEU A 501 -35.69 -7.28 0.05
N ARG A 502 -35.70 -8.36 -0.76
CA ARG A 502 -35.40 -9.72 -0.30
C ARG A 502 -34.01 -9.84 0.30
N GLU A 503 -32.97 -9.31 -0.35
CA GLU A 503 -31.59 -9.38 0.16
C GLU A 503 -31.43 -8.67 1.51
N ASN A 504 -32.19 -7.59 1.74
CA ASN A 504 -32.21 -6.91 3.03
C ASN A 504 -32.98 -7.69 4.11
N LEU A 505 -34.06 -8.39 3.74
CA LEU A 505 -34.86 -9.19 4.67
C LEU A 505 -34.20 -10.54 5.03
N ASP A 506 -33.64 -11.22 4.03
CA ASP A 506 -33.00 -12.52 4.17
C ASP A 506 -31.73 -12.63 3.29
N PRO A 507 -30.60 -12.08 3.77
CA PRO A 507 -29.33 -12.11 3.04
C PRO A 507 -28.76 -13.54 2.87
N ARG A 508 -29.30 -14.54 3.57
CA ARG A 508 -28.83 -15.94 3.50
C ARG A 508 -29.74 -16.83 2.64
N GLY A 509 -30.89 -16.34 2.20
CA GLY A 509 -31.85 -17.11 1.41
C GLY A 509 -32.36 -18.37 2.12
N LYS A 510 -32.57 -18.29 3.43
CA LYS A 510 -33.08 -19.40 4.26
C LYS A 510 -34.60 -19.54 4.23
N PHE A 511 -35.32 -18.45 4.00
CA PHE A 511 -36.77 -18.38 4.15
C PHE A 511 -37.48 -18.26 2.79
N SER A 512 -38.72 -18.75 2.76
CA SER A 512 -39.60 -18.69 1.59
C SER A 512 -40.23 -17.30 1.42
N ASP A 513 -40.63 -16.96 0.20
CA ASP A 513 -41.26 -15.66 -0.12
C ASP A 513 -42.55 -15.45 0.68
N ASP A 514 -43.30 -16.52 0.93
CA ASP A 514 -44.55 -16.47 1.69
C ASP A 514 -44.30 -16.10 3.16
N GLU A 515 -43.22 -16.61 3.75
CA GLU A 515 -42.79 -16.25 5.11
C GLU A 515 -42.34 -14.79 5.16
N LEU A 516 -41.61 -14.32 4.13
CA LEU A 516 -41.19 -12.92 4.03
C LEU A 516 -42.39 -11.97 3.86
N TRP A 517 -43.38 -12.33 3.04
CA TRP A 517 -44.62 -11.57 2.90
C TRP A 517 -45.44 -11.55 4.18
N SER A 518 -45.49 -12.68 4.90
CA SER A 518 -46.15 -12.76 6.20
C SER A 518 -45.47 -11.86 7.23
N ALA A 519 -44.13 -11.82 7.25
CA ALA A 519 -43.37 -10.91 8.11
C ALA A 519 -43.62 -9.44 7.75
N LEU A 520 -43.67 -9.10 6.46
CA LEU A 520 -44.01 -7.76 5.98
C LEU A 520 -45.45 -7.35 6.33
N GLU A 521 -46.38 -8.31 6.36
CA GLU A 521 -47.76 -8.08 6.79
C GLU A 521 -47.84 -7.75 8.28
N LEU A 522 -47.15 -8.54 9.11
CA LEU A 522 -47.04 -8.30 10.56
C LEU A 522 -46.36 -6.96 10.87
N ALA A 523 -45.36 -6.58 10.07
CA ALA A 523 -44.67 -5.30 10.15
C ALA A 523 -45.44 -4.12 9.51
N GLN A 524 -46.64 -4.37 8.96
CA GLN A 524 -47.48 -3.38 8.27
C GLN A 524 -46.84 -2.72 7.04
N MET A 525 -45.86 -3.38 6.41
CA MET A 525 -45.11 -2.88 5.25
C MET A 525 -45.51 -3.56 3.92
N LYS A 526 -46.44 -4.52 3.94
CA LYS A 526 -46.89 -5.27 2.75
C LYS A 526 -47.39 -4.37 1.62
N SER A 527 -48.24 -3.38 1.92
CA SER A 527 -48.79 -2.46 0.91
C SER A 527 -47.71 -1.62 0.22
N VAL A 528 -46.73 -1.14 0.99
CA VAL A 528 -45.58 -0.37 0.48
C VAL A 528 -44.73 -1.27 -0.41
N ALA A 529 -44.39 -2.48 0.04
CA ALA A 529 -43.61 -3.44 -0.74
C ALA A 529 -44.32 -3.84 -2.04
N CYS A 530 -45.65 -4.01 -2.05
CA CYS A 530 -46.42 -4.29 -3.26
C CYS A 530 -46.48 -3.10 -4.23
N SER A 531 -46.38 -1.86 -3.74
CA SER A 531 -46.41 -0.65 -4.58
C SER A 531 -45.10 -0.39 -5.32
N ILE A 532 -44.00 -0.98 -4.87
CA ILE A 532 -42.67 -0.83 -5.47
C ILE A 532 -42.56 -1.73 -6.70
N ILE A 533 -42.13 -1.15 -7.81
CA ILE A 533 -41.79 -1.90 -9.04
C ILE A 533 -40.64 -2.84 -8.69
N GLY A 534 -40.90 -4.15 -8.72
CA GLY A 534 -39.92 -5.16 -8.35
C GLY A 534 -40.35 -6.10 -7.22
N GLY A 535 -41.31 -5.67 -6.38
CA GLY A 535 -41.77 -6.44 -5.23
C GLY A 535 -40.62 -6.84 -4.30
N LEU A 536 -40.45 -8.15 -4.09
CA LEU A 536 -39.35 -8.67 -3.25
C LEU A 536 -37.99 -8.72 -3.97
N GLY A 537 -37.92 -8.87 -5.29
CA GLY A 537 -36.67 -9.33 -5.92
C GLY A 537 -36.48 -9.10 -7.43
N ILE A 538 -37.26 -8.24 -8.06
CA ILE A 538 -37.06 -7.85 -9.48
C ILE A 538 -36.51 -6.43 -9.56
#